data_AF-R0IEF7-F1
#
_entry.id   AF-R0IEF7-F1
#
_cell.length_a   1.000
_cell.length_b   1.000
_cell.length_c   1.000
_cell.angle_alpha   90.00
_cell.angle_beta   90.00
_cell.angle_gamma   90.00
#
_symmetry.space_group_name_H-M   'P 1'
#
loop_
_entity.id
_entity.type
_entity.pdbx_description
1 polymer ?
#
loop_
_entity_poly.entity_id
_entity_poly.type
_entity_poly.pdbx_seq_one_letter_code
_entity_poly.pdbx_strand_id
1 'polypeptide(L)'
;EKGENSANILDSPHLFVLYIYIFGWLYTYSQKPSKGKGVRVFDREILSLSLSRLFSSGTESMAFSSLLRSAAASTVAAPRNDSFSSPPSDHSKVSSNLGFSGNLKSSKFSSGISSSLQKCNARSVQPIKATATEVPSAVQRSGSSAKTKVGINGFGRIGRLVLRIATSRDDIEVVAVNDPFIDAKYMAYMLKYDSTHGNFKGTINVIDDSTLEINGKKVNVVSKRDPAEIPWADLGADYVVESSGVFTTLSKAASHLKGGAKKVIISAPSADAPMFVVGVNEKTYQPNMDIVSNASCTTNCLAPLAKVVHEEFGILEGLMTTVHATTATQKTVDGPSMKDWRGGRGASQNIIPSSTGAAKAVGKVLPELNGKLTGMAFRVPTPNVSVVDLTCRLEKGASYEDVKAAIKYASEGPLKGILGYTDEDVVSNDFVGDSRSSIFDANAGIGLSKSFVKLVSWYDNEWGYSNRVLDLIEHMALVAASH
;
A
#
# COMPACT_ATOMS: atom_id res chain seq x y z
N GLU A 1 35.11 -57.64 6.49
CA GLU A 1 35.69 -57.86 7.83
C GLU A 1 35.32 -56.71 8.74
N LYS A 2 34.84 -57.02 9.96
CA LYS A 2 34.50 -56.14 11.11
C LYS A 2 33.35 -55.15 10.84
N GLY A 3 32.20 -55.19 11.49
CA GLY A 3 31.89 -55.54 12.87
C GLY A 3 31.72 -54.24 13.68
N GLU A 4 30.47 -53.86 13.94
CA GLU A 4 29.99 -52.86 14.93
C GLU A 4 30.35 -51.37 14.74
N ASN A 5 29.40 -50.60 14.17
CA ASN A 5 28.80 -49.37 14.75
C ASN A 5 28.03 -48.62 13.67
N SER A 6 26.76 -49.00 13.49
CA SER A 6 25.79 -48.24 12.70
C SER A 6 24.58 -47.93 13.57
N ALA A 7 24.79 -47.01 14.52
CA ALA A 7 23.74 -46.25 15.17
C ALA A 7 24.19 -44.78 15.14
N ASN A 8 23.29 -43.87 14.78
CA ASN A 8 23.49 -42.41 14.64
C ASN A 8 23.80 -41.85 13.23
N ILE A 9 23.00 -42.23 12.22
CA ILE A 9 22.79 -41.36 11.04
C ILE A 9 21.29 -41.30 10.72
N LEU A 10 20.46 -40.78 11.65
CA LEU A 10 19.03 -40.50 11.39
C LEU A 10 18.48 -39.26 12.11
N ASP A 11 19.32 -38.27 12.45
CA ASP A 11 18.87 -37.00 13.05
C ASP A 11 19.14 -35.77 12.15
N SER A 12 18.98 -35.91 10.83
CA SER A 12 19.04 -34.77 9.92
C SER A 12 17.74 -34.63 9.11
N PRO A 13 17.00 -33.50 9.24
CA PRO A 13 15.76 -33.26 8.47
C PRO A 13 16.00 -33.23 6.95
N HIS A 14 17.25 -33.09 6.50
CA HIS A 14 17.63 -33.13 5.10
C HIS A 14 17.61 -34.54 4.48
N LEU A 15 17.86 -35.60 5.27
CA LEU A 15 17.79 -36.98 4.77
C LEU A 15 16.35 -37.47 4.60
N PHE A 16 15.42 -37.00 5.43
CA PHE A 16 14.01 -37.36 5.35
C PHE A 16 13.35 -36.85 4.05
N VAL A 17 13.71 -35.63 3.64
CA VAL A 17 13.24 -35.04 2.38
C VAL A 17 13.81 -35.79 1.17
N LEU A 18 15.10 -36.19 1.22
CA LEU A 18 15.71 -36.97 0.15
C LEU A 18 15.06 -38.35 0.00
N TYR A 19 14.67 -38.98 1.12
CA TYR A 19 13.99 -40.26 1.13
C TYR A 19 12.58 -40.18 0.50
N ILE A 20 11.82 -39.12 0.80
CA ILE A 20 10.49 -38.87 0.21
C ILE A 20 10.60 -38.62 -1.30
N TYR A 21 11.62 -37.88 -1.75
CA TYR A 21 11.82 -37.61 -3.18
C TYR A 21 12.18 -38.87 -3.97
N ILE A 22 13.07 -39.72 -3.43
CA ILE A 22 13.48 -40.96 -4.08
C ILE A 22 12.30 -41.96 -4.15
N PHE A 23 11.52 -42.09 -3.07
CA PHE A 23 10.35 -42.98 -3.04
C PHE A 23 9.19 -42.46 -3.90
N GLY A 24 8.95 -41.15 -3.91
CA GLY A 24 7.96 -40.53 -4.80
C GLY A 24 8.33 -40.76 -6.27
N TRP A 25 9.61 -40.62 -6.63
CA TRP A 25 10.08 -40.85 -7.99
C TRP A 25 9.93 -42.33 -8.42
N LEU A 26 10.29 -43.28 -7.55
CA LEU A 26 10.12 -44.72 -7.81
C LEU A 26 8.64 -45.14 -7.94
N TYR A 27 7.75 -44.60 -7.10
CA TYR A 27 6.32 -44.87 -7.17
C TYR A 27 5.70 -44.35 -8.47
N THR A 28 6.13 -43.17 -8.92
CA THR A 28 5.66 -42.58 -10.18
C THR A 28 6.21 -43.33 -11.40
N TYR A 29 7.43 -43.87 -11.32
CA TYR A 29 8.04 -44.68 -12.38
C TYR A 29 7.32 -46.03 -12.55
N SER A 30 6.79 -46.61 -11.48
CA SER A 30 6.03 -47.87 -11.49
C SER A 30 4.63 -47.75 -12.12
N GLN A 31 4.11 -46.54 -12.35
CA GLN A 31 2.74 -46.29 -12.85
C GLN A 31 2.66 -46.06 -14.37
N LYS A 32 3.78 -46.06 -15.11
CA LYS A 32 3.76 -45.92 -16.58
C LYS A 32 3.56 -47.27 -17.28
N PRO A 33 2.62 -47.40 -18.24
CA PRO A 33 2.49 -48.62 -19.03
C PRO A 33 3.70 -48.77 -19.98
N SER A 34 4.44 -49.87 -19.86
CA SER A 34 5.57 -50.15 -20.74
C SER A 34 5.09 -50.71 -22.08
N LYS A 35 5.42 -50.03 -23.18
CA LYS A 35 5.43 -50.65 -24.51
C LYS A 35 6.78 -51.34 -24.69
N GLY A 36 6.79 -52.67 -24.56
CA GLY A 36 7.82 -53.53 -25.13
C GLY A 36 9.06 -53.81 -24.27
N LYS A 37 9.24 -55.11 -24.00
CA LYS A 37 10.47 -55.83 -23.59
C LYS A 37 11.03 -55.57 -22.18
N GLY A 38 10.49 -56.33 -21.23
CA GLY A 38 11.25 -57.11 -20.23
C GLY A 38 12.16 -56.39 -19.24
N VAL A 39 11.61 -55.99 -18.07
CA VAL A 39 12.35 -55.86 -16.79
C VAL A 39 11.39 -56.26 -15.64
N ARG A 40 11.92 -57.00 -14.66
CA ARG A 40 11.18 -57.69 -13.57
C ARG A 40 10.44 -56.70 -12.64
N VAL A 41 9.22 -57.08 -12.24
CA VAL A 41 8.37 -56.39 -11.25
C VAL A 41 8.96 -56.58 -9.85
N PHE A 42 9.11 -55.50 -9.08
CA PHE A 42 9.47 -55.55 -7.65
C PHE A 42 8.24 -55.94 -6.81
N ASP A 43 8.42 -56.90 -5.90
CA ASP A 43 7.36 -57.49 -5.09
C ASP A 43 6.77 -56.51 -4.07
N ARG A 44 5.44 -56.39 -4.03
CA ARG A 44 4.70 -55.41 -3.20
C ARG A 44 4.75 -55.68 -1.69
N GLU A 45 5.11 -56.90 -1.27
CA GLU A 45 5.12 -57.29 0.15
C GLU A 45 6.27 -56.65 0.95
N ILE A 46 7.40 -56.37 0.31
CA ILE A 46 8.58 -55.80 1.00
C ILE A 46 8.35 -54.33 1.42
N LEU A 47 7.52 -53.59 0.68
CA LEU A 47 7.18 -52.19 0.97
C LEU A 47 6.21 -52.05 2.16
N SER A 48 5.31 -53.01 2.36
CA SER A 48 4.34 -52.99 3.47
C SER A 48 5.00 -53.27 4.83
N LEU A 49 6.03 -54.12 4.85
CA LEU A 49 6.74 -54.51 6.07
C LEU A 49 7.71 -53.44 6.59
N SER A 50 8.17 -52.51 5.75
CA SER A 50 9.05 -51.40 6.20
C SER A 50 8.27 -50.23 6.81
N LEU A 51 7.06 -49.93 6.34
CA LEU A 51 6.24 -48.85 6.91
C LEU A 51 5.68 -49.20 8.29
N SER A 52 5.29 -50.45 8.52
CA SER A 52 4.72 -50.89 9.82
C SER A 52 5.75 -50.87 10.95
N ARG A 53 7.05 -51.04 10.66
CA ARG A 53 8.12 -50.93 11.66
C ARG A 53 8.48 -49.49 12.03
N LEU A 54 8.27 -48.51 11.15
CA LEU A 54 8.53 -47.10 11.44
C LEU A 54 7.49 -46.46 12.38
N PHE A 55 6.25 -46.95 12.36
CA PHE A 55 5.15 -46.42 13.19
C PHE A 55 5.02 -47.08 14.57
N SER A 56 5.82 -48.10 14.89
CA SER A 56 5.73 -48.84 16.17
C SER A 56 6.78 -48.45 17.22
N SER A 57 7.71 -47.53 16.93
CA SER A 57 8.72 -47.07 17.88
C SER A 57 8.57 -45.57 18.13
N GLY A 58 7.67 -45.19 19.03
CA GLY A 58 7.49 -43.78 19.40
C GLY A 58 6.23 -43.52 20.20
N THR A 59 6.15 -44.07 21.42
CA THR A 59 5.19 -43.63 22.43
C THR A 59 5.86 -43.59 23.80
N GLU A 60 6.08 -42.40 24.35
CA GLU A 60 6.06 -42.13 25.80
C GLU A 60 5.67 -40.66 26.08
N SER A 61 4.52 -40.51 26.75
CA SER A 61 4.07 -39.47 27.70
C SER A 61 4.06 -37.96 27.33
N MET A 62 2.87 -37.40 27.07
CA MET A 62 2.09 -36.63 28.07
C MET A 62 0.74 -36.18 27.50
N ALA A 63 -0.28 -36.26 28.36
CA ALA A 63 -1.70 -36.23 28.05
C ALA A 63 -2.29 -34.85 27.69
N PHE A 64 -3.32 -34.83 26.84
CA PHE A 64 -4.52 -34.04 27.11
C PHE A 64 -5.75 -34.72 26.49
N SER A 65 -6.78 -34.85 27.31
CA SER A 65 -8.01 -35.63 27.10
C SER A 65 -8.90 -35.09 25.99
N SER A 66 -9.46 -36.01 25.23
CA SER A 66 -10.63 -35.81 24.37
C SER A 66 -11.93 -35.79 25.20
N LEU A 67 -12.90 -34.99 24.75
CA LEU A 67 -14.31 -35.18 25.07
C LEU A 67 -15.09 -35.08 23.76
N LEU A 68 -15.54 -36.25 23.29
CA LEU A 68 -16.43 -36.45 22.15
C LEU A 68 -17.87 -36.05 22.51
N ARG A 69 -18.57 -35.40 21.57
CA ARG A 69 -20.01 -35.62 21.35
C ARG A 69 -20.33 -35.76 19.86
N SER A 70 -20.99 -36.89 19.61
CA SER A 70 -21.72 -37.39 18.46
C SER A 70 -22.59 -36.38 17.70
N ALA A 71 -22.73 -36.53 16.36
CA ALA A 71 -23.99 -36.93 15.72
C ALA A 71 -23.89 -37.09 14.18
N ALA A 72 -24.20 -38.31 13.75
CA ALA A 72 -25.05 -38.75 12.62
C ALA A 72 -24.92 -38.20 11.18
N ALA A 73 -24.92 -39.17 10.26
CA ALA A 73 -24.96 -39.08 8.82
C ALA A 73 -26.39 -38.90 8.25
N SER A 74 -26.46 -38.44 7.00
CA SER A 74 -27.59 -38.71 6.09
C SER A 74 -27.07 -38.93 4.66
N THR A 75 -27.53 -40.05 4.10
CA THR A 75 -27.22 -40.68 2.81
C THR A 75 -27.96 -40.04 1.62
N VAL A 76 -27.33 -39.94 0.44
CA VAL A 76 -28.02 -39.91 -0.86
C VAL A 76 -27.24 -40.75 -1.89
N ALA A 77 -27.98 -41.57 -2.63
CA ALA A 77 -27.53 -42.62 -3.54
C ALA A 77 -27.14 -42.11 -4.95
N ALA A 78 -26.42 -42.96 -5.67
CA ALA A 78 -25.76 -42.77 -6.98
C ALA A 78 -26.71 -42.79 -8.20
N PRO A 79 -26.23 -42.37 -9.41
CA PRO A 79 -27.08 -42.05 -10.58
C PRO A 79 -27.18 -43.18 -11.62
N ARG A 80 -28.11 -43.03 -12.58
CA ARG A 80 -28.17 -43.78 -13.85
C ARG A 80 -28.14 -42.85 -15.07
N ASN A 81 -27.47 -43.33 -16.11
CA ASN A 81 -27.31 -42.76 -17.45
C ASN A 81 -28.64 -42.59 -18.20
N ASP A 82 -28.71 -41.57 -19.05
CA ASP A 82 -29.27 -41.68 -20.40
C ASP A 82 -28.69 -40.61 -21.34
N SER A 83 -28.73 -40.90 -22.63
CA SER A 83 -27.84 -40.40 -23.69
C SER A 83 -28.60 -39.63 -24.78
N PHE A 84 -27.93 -38.63 -25.39
CA PHE A 84 -28.19 -37.96 -26.69
C PHE A 84 -29.52 -37.17 -26.82
N SER A 85 -29.59 -35.96 -27.41
CA SER A 85 -28.96 -35.45 -28.65
C SER A 85 -29.04 -33.90 -28.71
N SER A 86 -28.15 -33.26 -29.48
CA SER A 86 -28.10 -31.80 -29.75
C SER A 86 -28.59 -31.48 -31.17
N PRO A 87 -29.19 -30.30 -31.43
CA PRO A 87 -29.57 -29.88 -32.78
C PRO A 87 -28.43 -29.12 -33.51
N PRO A 88 -28.44 -29.06 -34.86
CA PRO A 88 -27.35 -28.53 -35.65
C PRO A 88 -27.45 -27.00 -35.87
N SER A 89 -26.30 -26.35 -35.99
CA SER A 89 -26.13 -24.98 -36.47
C SER A 89 -25.70 -24.98 -37.94
N ASP A 90 -26.54 -24.44 -38.82
CA ASP A 90 -26.24 -24.29 -40.24
C ASP A 90 -25.44 -23.00 -40.52
N HIS A 91 -24.40 -23.17 -41.34
CA HIS A 91 -23.62 -22.10 -41.95
C HIS A 91 -24.30 -21.62 -43.23
N SER A 92 -24.46 -20.30 -43.39
CA SER A 92 -24.59 -19.70 -44.72
C SER A 92 -23.68 -18.47 -44.86
N LYS A 93 -22.80 -18.53 -45.86
CA LYS A 93 -22.01 -17.42 -46.39
C LYS A 93 -22.90 -16.65 -47.37
N VAL A 94 -22.96 -15.33 -47.26
CA VAL A 94 -23.28 -14.45 -48.40
C VAL A 94 -22.32 -13.28 -48.41
N SER A 95 -21.64 -13.15 -49.54
CA SER A 95 -20.79 -12.04 -49.97
C SER A 95 -21.58 -11.11 -50.89
N SER A 96 -21.40 -9.79 -50.75
CA SER A 96 -21.49 -8.86 -51.88
C SER A 96 -20.76 -7.54 -51.57
N ASN A 97 -19.75 -7.27 -52.40
CA ASN A 97 -19.24 -5.92 -52.68
C ASN A 97 -20.24 -5.19 -53.55
N LEU A 98 -20.40 -3.88 -53.35
CA LEU A 98 -20.66 -2.87 -54.39
C LEU A 98 -20.44 -1.48 -53.78
N GLY A 99 -19.43 -0.76 -54.27
CA GLY A 99 -19.27 0.68 -54.01
C GLY A 99 -19.97 1.53 -55.06
N PHE A 100 -20.21 2.81 -54.76
CA PHE A 100 -19.86 3.95 -55.61
C PHE A 100 -20.16 5.31 -54.92
N SER A 101 -19.12 6.15 -54.88
CA SER A 101 -19.04 7.62 -55.10
C SER A 101 -20.15 8.61 -54.69
N GLY A 102 -19.77 9.56 -53.82
CA GLY A 102 -19.61 11.00 -54.13
C GLY A 102 -20.84 11.88 -54.40
N ASN A 103 -21.11 12.87 -53.52
CA ASN A 103 -20.80 14.29 -53.80
C ASN A 103 -21.25 15.26 -52.69
N LEU A 104 -20.40 16.26 -52.44
CA LEU A 104 -20.70 17.48 -51.69
C LEU A 104 -21.78 18.33 -52.39
N LYS A 105 -22.68 18.93 -51.61
CA LYS A 105 -23.23 20.26 -51.91
C LYS A 105 -23.36 21.11 -50.65
N SER A 106 -22.66 22.24 -50.69
CA SER A 106 -22.79 23.40 -49.81
C SER A 106 -24.14 24.10 -49.99
N SER A 107 -24.76 24.53 -48.91
CA SER A 107 -25.70 25.65 -48.94
C SER A 107 -25.44 26.58 -47.75
N LYS A 108 -25.09 27.82 -48.07
CA LYS A 108 -25.15 28.97 -47.19
C LYS A 108 -26.61 29.35 -47.01
N PHE A 109 -27.05 29.67 -45.79
CA PHE A 109 -28.20 30.53 -45.57
C PHE A 109 -27.93 31.48 -44.39
N SER A 110 -28.23 32.74 -44.65
CA SER A 110 -28.03 33.93 -43.83
C SER A 110 -29.24 34.20 -42.93
N SER A 111 -28.95 34.77 -41.75
CA SER A 111 -29.72 35.78 -40.99
C SER A 111 -31.26 35.70 -40.96
N GLY A 112 -31.80 35.43 -39.78
CA GLY A 112 -33.19 35.73 -39.42
C GLY A 112 -33.36 35.77 -37.91
N ILE A 113 -33.36 36.98 -37.33
CA ILE A 113 -33.77 37.24 -35.96
C ILE A 113 -35.29 37.06 -35.90
N SER A 114 -35.79 36.22 -35.00
CA SER A 114 -37.17 36.33 -34.52
C SER A 114 -37.24 35.91 -33.06
N SER A 115 -37.61 36.88 -32.23
CA SER A 115 -37.84 36.82 -30.81
C SER A 115 -39.18 36.14 -30.49
N SER A 116 -39.16 35.05 -29.72
CA SER A 116 -40.31 34.63 -28.92
C SER A 116 -39.89 34.46 -27.46
N LEU A 117 -40.32 35.42 -26.66
CA LEU A 117 -40.21 35.46 -25.21
C LEU A 117 -41.08 34.35 -24.61
N GLN A 118 -40.47 33.23 -24.20
CA GLN A 118 -41.05 32.37 -23.18
C GLN A 118 -40.43 32.73 -21.82
N LYS A 119 -41.27 33.34 -20.98
CA LYS A 119 -41.02 33.59 -19.56
C LYS A 119 -40.88 32.26 -18.83
N CYS A 120 -39.65 31.88 -18.52
CA CYS A 120 -39.35 30.87 -17.52
C CYS A 120 -38.88 31.61 -16.26
N ASN A 121 -39.64 31.48 -15.17
CA ASN A 121 -39.29 32.07 -13.87
C ASN A 121 -37.86 31.67 -13.46
N ALA A 122 -36.94 32.62 -13.51
CA ALA A 122 -35.63 32.49 -12.91
C ALA A 122 -35.80 32.39 -11.39
N ARG A 123 -35.81 31.15 -10.87
CA ARG A 123 -35.44 30.93 -9.48
C ARG A 123 -33.98 31.34 -9.37
N SER A 124 -33.71 32.43 -8.66
CA SER A 124 -32.35 32.82 -8.30
C SER A 124 -31.74 31.67 -7.51
N VAL A 125 -30.90 30.86 -8.16
CA VAL A 125 -29.98 29.99 -7.46
C VAL A 125 -28.95 30.92 -6.83
N GLN A 126 -29.09 31.16 -5.53
CA GLN A 126 -28.00 31.78 -4.80
C GLN A 126 -26.85 30.77 -4.79
N PRO A 127 -25.64 31.15 -5.24
CA PRO A 127 -24.48 30.29 -5.03
C PRO A 127 -24.32 30.14 -3.53
N ILE A 128 -24.37 28.90 -3.05
CA ILE A 128 -23.98 28.59 -1.68
C ILE A 128 -22.52 29.00 -1.59
N LYS A 129 -22.24 30.13 -0.94
CA LYS A 129 -20.88 30.49 -0.54
C LYS A 129 -20.35 29.31 0.26
N ALA A 130 -19.32 28.63 -0.25
CA ALA A 130 -18.51 27.72 0.54
C ALA A 130 -18.24 28.43 1.87
N THR A 131 -18.73 27.84 2.96
CA THR A 131 -18.72 28.51 4.26
C THR A 131 -17.29 28.48 4.71
N ALA A 132 -16.68 29.66 4.89
CA ALA A 132 -15.27 29.84 5.18
C ALA A 132 -14.76 28.84 6.25
N THR A 133 -14.11 27.78 5.80
CA THR A 133 -13.10 27.09 6.59
C THR A 133 -12.00 28.12 6.80
N GLU A 134 -11.80 28.55 8.04
CA GLU A 134 -10.75 29.48 8.42
C GLU A 134 -9.44 29.02 7.79
N VAL A 135 -8.76 29.92 7.07
CA VAL A 135 -7.45 29.67 6.48
C VAL A 135 -6.49 29.36 7.64
N PRO A 136 -5.98 28.12 7.79
CA PRO A 136 -4.88 27.86 8.68
C PRO A 136 -3.70 28.69 8.22
N SER A 137 -2.99 29.27 9.20
CA SER A 137 -1.66 29.82 8.99
C SER A 137 -0.84 28.83 8.18
N ALA A 138 -0.23 29.30 7.08
CA ALA A 138 0.76 28.54 6.33
C ALA A 138 1.71 27.86 7.31
N VAL A 139 2.05 26.59 7.06
CA VAL A 139 3.01 25.81 7.86
C VAL A 139 4.19 26.73 8.16
N GLN A 140 4.30 27.18 9.40
CA GLN A 140 5.35 28.11 9.78
C GLN A 140 6.65 27.36 9.65
N ARG A 141 7.51 27.79 8.72
CA ARG A 141 8.87 27.26 8.65
C ARG A 141 9.68 27.89 9.77
N SER A 142 10.44 27.07 10.49
CA SER A 142 11.28 27.53 11.59
C SER A 142 12.24 28.63 11.12
N GLY A 143 12.25 29.76 11.82
CA GLY A 143 13.27 30.79 11.66
C GLY A 143 14.59 30.46 12.36
N SER A 144 14.72 29.26 12.94
CA SER A 144 15.96 28.81 13.57
C SER A 144 16.96 28.35 12.51
N SER A 145 18.20 28.80 12.62
CA SER A 145 19.32 28.38 11.75
C SER A 145 19.68 26.88 11.90
N ALA A 146 19.13 26.16 12.88
CA ALA A 146 19.48 24.77 13.15
C ALA A 146 18.54 23.82 12.42
N LYS A 147 19.11 22.90 11.64
CA LYS A 147 18.36 21.87 10.89
C LYS A 147 17.94 20.74 11.79
N THR A 148 16.74 20.22 11.58
CA THR A 148 16.25 19.03 12.27
C THR A 148 17.06 17.81 11.82
N LYS A 149 17.82 17.22 12.74
CA LYS A 149 18.72 16.09 12.47
C LYS A 149 17.96 14.76 12.49
N VAL A 150 17.98 14.04 11.37
CA VAL A 150 17.18 12.85 11.14
C VAL A 150 18.04 11.60 10.92
N GLY A 151 17.68 10.50 11.59
CA GLY A 151 18.12 9.15 11.30
C GLY A 151 17.04 8.36 10.55
N ILE A 152 17.43 7.42 9.68
CA ILE A 152 16.49 6.56 8.95
C ILE A 152 16.78 5.10 9.28
N ASN A 153 15.80 4.37 9.81
CA ASN A 153 15.88 2.92 9.96
C ASN A 153 15.10 2.22 8.83
N GLY A 154 15.78 1.36 8.08
CA GLY A 154 15.27 0.69 6.89
C GLY A 154 15.46 1.53 5.62
N PHE A 155 16.35 1.10 4.72
CA PHE A 155 16.67 1.82 3.49
C PHE A 155 15.90 1.29 2.26
N GLY A 156 14.61 1.02 2.50
CA GLY A 156 13.64 0.55 1.51
C GLY A 156 13.06 1.67 0.64
N ARG A 157 11.89 1.44 0.03
CA ARG A 157 11.21 2.42 -0.82
C ARG A 157 11.00 3.76 -0.09
N ILE A 158 10.40 3.74 1.11
CA ILE A 158 10.12 4.95 1.88
C ILE A 158 11.41 5.60 2.38
N GLY A 159 12.30 4.85 3.05
CA GLY A 159 13.54 5.40 3.59
C GLY A 159 14.45 6.08 2.55
N ARG A 160 14.60 5.49 1.35
CA ARG A 160 15.37 6.12 0.27
C ARG A 160 14.74 7.41 -0.23
N LEU A 161 13.41 7.45 -0.35
CA LEU A 161 12.70 8.63 -0.82
C LEU A 161 12.67 9.74 0.23
N VAL A 162 12.55 9.39 1.52
CA VAL A 162 12.72 10.33 2.63
C VAL A 162 14.09 10.99 2.55
N LEU A 163 15.17 10.21 2.38
CA LEU A 163 16.52 10.76 2.17
C LEU A 163 16.57 11.64 0.92
N ARG A 164 16.08 11.14 -0.22
CA ARG A 164 16.11 11.86 -1.49
C ARG A 164 15.41 13.21 -1.40
N ILE A 165 14.23 13.29 -0.80
CA ILE A 165 13.48 14.54 -0.60
C ILE A 165 14.20 15.46 0.39
N ALA A 166 14.75 14.92 1.48
CA ALA A 166 15.50 15.70 2.46
C ALA A 166 16.73 16.41 1.84
N THR A 167 17.33 15.86 0.78
CA THR A 167 18.47 16.53 0.11
C THR A 167 18.10 17.85 -0.57
N SER A 168 16.82 18.06 -0.91
CA SER A 168 16.32 19.32 -1.49
C SER A 168 15.69 20.26 -0.47
N ARG A 169 15.73 19.90 0.83
CA ARG A 169 15.19 20.72 1.92
C ARG A 169 16.31 21.43 2.68
N ASP A 170 16.00 22.62 3.17
CA ASP A 170 16.91 23.44 3.97
C ASP A 170 16.71 23.26 5.48
N ASP A 171 15.53 22.83 5.91
CA ASP A 171 15.11 22.62 7.31
C ASP A 171 15.53 21.26 7.90
N ILE A 172 15.76 20.23 7.07
CA ILE A 172 16.09 18.87 7.51
C ILE A 172 17.50 18.45 7.07
N GLU A 173 18.17 17.68 7.92
CA GLU A 173 19.44 17.04 7.60
C GLU A 173 19.44 15.58 8.05
N VAL A 174 19.56 14.66 7.09
CA VAL A 174 19.74 13.24 7.39
C VAL A 174 21.20 12.99 7.72
N VAL A 175 21.47 12.52 8.93
CA VAL A 175 22.84 12.29 9.43
C VAL A 175 23.23 10.82 9.51
N ALA A 176 22.24 9.92 9.51
CA ALA A 176 22.48 8.49 9.61
C ALA A 176 21.39 7.65 8.94
N VAL A 177 21.79 6.51 8.39
CA VAL A 177 20.92 5.48 7.82
C VAL A 177 21.33 4.12 8.38
N ASN A 178 20.36 3.34 8.85
CA ASN A 178 20.55 1.96 9.27
C ASN A 178 19.83 0.98 8.34
N ASP A 179 20.55 0.01 7.79
CA ASP A 179 19.96 -1.19 7.18
C ASP A 179 20.94 -2.38 7.29
N PRO A 180 20.55 -3.49 7.95
CA PRO A 180 21.43 -4.64 8.12
C PRO A 180 21.60 -5.51 6.86
N PHE A 181 20.89 -5.20 5.78
CA PHE A 181 20.90 -6.00 4.54
C PHE A 181 21.58 -5.28 3.36
N ILE A 182 22.02 -4.03 3.55
CA ILE A 182 22.49 -3.16 2.49
C ILE A 182 23.75 -2.45 2.97
N ASP A 183 24.89 -2.67 2.32
CA ASP A 183 26.14 -1.95 2.61
C ASP A 183 26.16 -0.54 1.98
N ALA A 184 27.13 0.30 2.35
CA ALA A 184 27.22 1.68 1.85
C ALA A 184 27.30 1.76 0.30
N LYS A 185 28.05 0.85 -0.34
CA LYS A 185 28.17 0.83 -1.81
C LYS A 185 26.83 0.52 -2.46
N TYR A 186 26.10 -0.44 -1.91
CA TYR A 186 24.80 -0.83 -2.42
C TYR A 186 23.74 0.24 -2.11
N MET A 187 23.79 0.89 -0.94
CA MET A 187 22.95 2.05 -0.63
C MET A 187 23.15 3.17 -1.66
N ALA A 188 24.40 3.51 -1.99
CA ALA A 188 24.71 4.52 -3.01
C ALA A 188 24.14 4.14 -4.39
N TYR A 189 24.26 2.87 -4.79
CA TYR A 189 23.66 2.37 -6.03
C TYR A 189 22.13 2.50 -6.03
N MET A 190 21.47 2.02 -4.97
CA MET A 190 20.00 2.04 -4.85
C MET A 190 19.41 3.45 -4.72
N LEU A 191 20.19 4.40 -4.19
CA LEU A 191 19.80 5.82 -4.18
C LEU A 191 20.01 6.46 -5.56
N LYS A 192 21.12 6.12 -6.25
CA LYS A 192 21.46 6.69 -7.56
C LYS A 192 20.47 6.31 -8.66
N TYR A 193 20.02 5.06 -8.68
CA TYR A 193 19.13 4.52 -9.71
C TYR A 193 17.80 4.06 -9.10
N ASP A 194 16.71 4.75 -9.45
CA ASP A 194 15.36 4.39 -9.05
C ASP A 194 14.48 4.17 -10.28
N SER A 195 13.87 2.98 -10.41
CA SER A 195 13.04 2.62 -11.57
C SER A 195 11.74 3.43 -11.66
N THR A 196 11.27 4.00 -10.54
CA THR A 196 10.02 4.77 -10.47
C THR A 196 10.30 6.25 -10.61
N HIS A 197 11.22 6.77 -9.78
CA HIS A 197 11.48 8.22 -9.66
C HIS A 197 12.69 8.69 -10.48
N GLY A 198 13.23 7.82 -11.34
CA GLY A 198 14.40 8.08 -12.17
C GLY A 198 15.69 8.28 -11.36
N ASN A 199 16.77 8.65 -12.06
CA ASN A 199 18.08 8.80 -11.44
C ASN A 199 18.12 9.99 -10.47
N PHE A 200 18.84 9.81 -9.36
CA PHE A 200 19.17 10.90 -8.44
C PHE A 200 19.98 11.98 -9.15
N LYS A 201 19.64 13.25 -8.90
CA LYS A 201 20.22 14.41 -9.60
C LYS A 201 21.43 15.01 -8.88
N GLY A 202 21.63 14.68 -7.61
CA GLY A 202 22.77 15.14 -6.82
C GLY A 202 24.01 14.26 -6.97
N THR A 203 25.04 14.58 -6.18
CA THR A 203 26.26 13.78 -6.10
C THR A 203 26.16 12.76 -4.98
N ILE A 204 26.73 11.57 -5.20
CA ILE A 204 26.82 10.50 -4.21
C ILE A 204 28.22 9.91 -4.30
N ASN A 205 28.99 10.03 -3.23
CA ASN A 205 30.32 9.43 -3.09
C ASN A 205 30.30 8.45 -1.91
N VAL A 206 30.89 7.27 -2.09
CA VAL A 206 31.14 6.33 -1.00
C VAL A 206 32.52 6.67 -0.44
N ILE A 207 32.57 7.16 0.80
CA ILE A 207 33.83 7.55 1.44
C ILE A 207 34.52 6.31 2.03
N ASP A 208 33.74 5.51 2.76
CA ASP A 208 34.15 4.24 3.35
C ASP A 208 32.90 3.36 3.60
N ASP A 209 33.08 2.20 4.24
CA ASP A 209 31.99 1.24 4.50
C ASP A 209 30.93 1.76 5.47
N SER A 210 31.22 2.84 6.20
CA SER A 210 30.36 3.45 7.22
C SER A 210 29.92 4.88 6.89
N THR A 211 30.31 5.43 5.73
CA THR A 211 30.05 6.84 5.40
C THR A 211 29.75 7.04 3.93
N LEU A 212 28.60 7.66 3.66
CA LEU A 212 28.26 8.25 2.36
C LEU A 212 28.44 9.76 2.40
N GLU A 213 28.81 10.35 1.28
CA GLU A 213 28.72 11.78 1.06
C GLU A 213 27.68 12.06 -0.03
N ILE A 214 26.65 12.84 0.30
CA ILE A 214 25.55 13.18 -0.59
C ILE A 214 25.47 14.71 -0.68
N ASN A 215 25.65 15.26 -1.89
CA ASN A 215 25.73 16.72 -2.11
C ASN A 215 26.73 17.41 -1.16
N GLY A 216 27.88 16.79 -0.92
CA GLY A 216 28.93 17.31 -0.02
C GLY A 216 28.64 17.17 1.48
N LYS A 217 27.53 16.52 1.88
CA LYS A 217 27.20 16.25 3.29
C LYS A 217 27.41 14.79 3.63
N LYS A 218 28.03 14.53 4.79
CA LYS A 218 28.25 13.16 5.28
C LYS A 218 26.98 12.58 5.89
N VAL A 219 26.72 11.31 5.58
CA VAL A 219 25.65 10.49 6.14
C VAL A 219 26.27 9.18 6.62
N ASN A 220 26.15 8.91 7.91
CA ASN A 220 26.68 7.68 8.50
C ASN A 220 25.81 6.48 8.10
N VAL A 221 26.46 5.34 7.84
CA VAL A 221 25.83 4.07 7.49
C VAL A 221 26.05 3.08 8.62
N VAL A 222 24.96 2.47 9.06
CA VAL A 222 24.93 1.49 10.15
C VAL A 222 24.20 0.24 9.68
N SER A 223 24.57 -0.93 10.22
CA SER A 223 24.01 -2.23 9.83
C SER A 223 23.60 -3.07 11.05
N LYS A 224 22.80 -2.49 11.95
CA LYS A 224 22.28 -3.17 13.14
C LYS A 224 20.89 -3.74 12.87
N ARG A 225 20.67 -4.98 13.32
CA ARG A 225 19.35 -5.65 13.26
C ARG A 225 18.46 -5.25 14.42
N ASP A 226 19.04 -5.07 15.61
CA ASP A 226 18.33 -4.57 16.78
C ASP A 226 18.36 -3.03 16.78
N PRO A 227 17.20 -2.35 16.71
CA PRO A 227 17.10 -0.91 16.85
C PRO A 227 17.77 -0.31 18.09
N ALA A 228 17.89 -1.08 19.18
CA ALA A 228 18.51 -0.64 20.43
C ALA A 228 20.04 -0.52 20.36
N GLU A 229 20.67 -1.20 19.39
CA GLU A 229 22.12 -1.15 19.18
C GLU A 229 22.56 0.00 18.26
N ILE A 230 21.62 0.75 17.69
CA ILE A 230 21.94 1.87 16.80
C ILE A 230 22.27 3.10 17.65
N PRO A 231 23.50 3.64 17.59
CA PRO A 231 23.93 4.73 18.47
C PRO A 231 23.48 6.10 17.92
N TRP A 232 22.16 6.35 17.85
CA TRP A 232 21.60 7.56 17.27
C TRP A 232 22.15 8.87 17.87
N ALA A 233 22.35 8.93 19.18
CA ALA A 233 22.93 10.12 19.83
C ALA A 233 24.34 10.42 19.33
N ASP A 234 25.21 9.40 19.22
CA ASP A 234 26.59 9.57 18.73
C ASP A 234 26.62 10.01 17.26
N LEU A 235 25.61 9.59 16.50
CA LEU A 235 25.42 9.96 15.09
C LEU A 235 24.72 11.32 14.92
N GLY A 236 24.28 11.95 16.02
CA GLY A 236 23.60 13.24 16.04
C GLY A 236 22.14 13.22 15.56
N ALA A 237 21.48 12.06 15.54
CA ALA A 237 20.10 11.90 15.07
C ALA A 237 19.09 12.07 16.22
N ASP A 238 18.37 13.18 16.24
CA ASP A 238 17.32 13.46 17.24
C ASP A 238 15.98 12.81 16.86
N TYR A 239 15.64 12.83 15.57
CA TYR A 239 14.40 12.26 15.03
C TYR A 239 14.72 11.02 14.21
N VAL A 240 14.00 9.93 14.42
CA VAL A 240 14.19 8.68 13.68
C VAL A 240 12.95 8.36 12.85
N VAL A 241 13.15 8.14 11.55
CA VAL A 241 12.13 7.56 10.66
C VAL A 241 12.25 6.04 10.74
N GLU A 242 11.26 5.39 11.35
CA GLU A 242 11.14 3.93 11.40
C GLU A 242 10.39 3.46 10.14
N SER A 243 11.16 3.03 9.13
CA SER A 243 10.66 2.60 7.81
C SER A 243 11.07 1.19 7.41
N SER A 244 11.42 0.35 8.37
CA SER A 244 11.70 -1.09 8.16
C SER A 244 10.43 -1.91 7.91
N GLY A 245 9.29 -1.42 8.43
CA GLY A 245 8.00 -2.12 8.38
C GLY A 245 7.82 -3.23 9.42
N VAL A 246 8.79 -3.46 10.32
CA VAL A 246 8.71 -4.52 11.35
C VAL A 246 8.54 -4.00 12.78
N PHE A 247 8.93 -2.75 13.06
CA PHE A 247 8.87 -2.11 14.38
C PHE A 247 7.71 -1.11 14.50
N THR A 248 6.49 -1.53 14.15
CA THR A 248 5.33 -0.64 14.00
C THR A 248 4.48 -0.44 15.27
N THR A 249 4.95 -0.88 16.44
CA THR A 249 4.26 -0.70 17.73
C THR A 249 5.09 0.18 18.65
N LEU A 250 4.45 0.84 19.63
CA LEU A 250 5.14 1.69 20.62
C LEU A 250 6.31 0.95 21.27
N SER A 251 6.08 -0.25 21.78
CA SER A 251 7.11 -1.05 22.47
C SER A 251 8.30 -1.38 21.57
N LYS A 252 8.08 -1.64 20.27
CA LYS A 252 9.15 -1.97 19.33
C LYS A 252 9.92 -0.75 18.87
N ALA A 253 9.22 0.33 18.54
CA ALA A 253 9.82 1.60 18.12
C ALA A 253 10.59 2.27 19.27
N ALA A 254 10.18 2.05 20.53
CA ALA A 254 10.87 2.56 21.72
C ALA A 254 12.32 2.07 21.85
N SER A 255 12.69 0.98 21.17
CA SER A 255 14.09 0.53 21.13
C SER A 255 15.02 1.60 20.56
N HIS A 256 14.57 2.46 19.63
CA HIS A 256 15.40 3.57 19.14
C HIS A 256 15.73 4.62 20.20
N LEU A 257 14.86 4.81 21.20
CA LEU A 257 15.11 5.75 22.30
C LEU A 257 16.30 5.29 23.17
N LYS A 258 16.55 3.98 23.25
CA LYS A 258 17.73 3.43 23.94
C LYS A 258 19.04 3.81 23.25
N GLY A 259 18.99 3.99 21.92
CA GLY A 259 20.10 4.50 21.11
C GLY A 259 20.30 6.02 21.22
N GLY A 260 19.46 6.71 21.99
CA GLY A 260 19.56 8.15 22.23
C GLY A 260 18.79 9.03 21.24
N ALA A 261 17.94 8.45 20.39
CA ALA A 261 16.97 9.24 19.63
C ALA A 261 15.96 9.89 20.58
N LYS A 262 15.52 11.12 20.26
CA LYS A 262 14.50 11.85 21.03
C LYS A 262 13.09 11.53 20.57
N LYS A 263 12.88 11.40 19.26
CA LYS A 263 11.57 11.18 18.64
C LYS A 263 11.62 10.09 17.60
N VAL A 264 10.52 9.34 17.45
CA VAL A 264 10.39 8.27 16.45
C VAL A 264 9.09 8.43 15.67
N ILE A 265 9.21 8.41 14.34
CA ILE A 265 8.10 8.48 13.40
C ILE A 265 8.01 7.14 12.67
N ILE A 266 6.97 6.38 12.97
CA ILE A 266 6.67 5.11 12.29
C ILE A 266 6.06 5.44 10.93
N SER A 267 6.70 4.99 9.85
CA SER A 267 6.28 5.21 8.46
C SER A 267 5.24 4.19 7.98
N ALA A 268 4.34 3.79 8.88
CA ALA A 268 3.25 2.85 8.64
C ALA A 268 2.17 3.02 9.73
N PRO A 269 0.93 2.54 9.53
CA PRO A 269 -0.06 2.49 10.60
C PRO A 269 0.45 1.72 11.80
N SER A 270 0.22 2.29 12.98
CA SER A 270 0.49 1.63 14.25
C SER A 270 -0.79 1.13 14.89
N ALA A 271 -0.67 0.02 15.61
CA ALA A 271 -1.77 -0.53 16.40
C ALA A 271 -2.04 0.33 17.65
N ASP A 272 -0.99 0.89 18.24
CA ASP A 272 -0.98 1.51 19.57
C ASP A 272 -0.37 2.93 19.61
N ALA A 273 0.47 3.32 18.63
CA ALA A 273 1.00 4.68 18.58
C ALA A 273 -0.03 5.69 18.04
N PRO A 274 -0.07 6.93 18.58
CA PRO A 274 -0.91 7.99 18.04
C PRO A 274 -0.56 8.28 16.58
N MET A 275 -1.60 8.43 15.76
CA MET A 275 -1.46 8.64 14.32
C MET A 275 -1.76 10.08 13.94
N PHE A 276 -0.94 10.61 13.04
CA PHE A 276 -1.08 11.97 12.51
C PHE A 276 -1.12 11.94 10.99
N VAL A 277 -1.95 12.83 10.43
CA VAL A 277 -2.00 13.19 9.02
C VAL A 277 -1.87 14.70 8.95
N VAL A 278 -0.81 15.17 8.26
CA VAL A 278 -0.54 16.60 8.07
C VAL A 278 -1.64 17.24 7.23
N GLY A 279 -2.15 18.39 7.67
CA GLY A 279 -3.33 19.07 7.14
C GLY A 279 -4.65 18.60 7.76
N VAL A 280 -4.63 17.70 8.74
CA VAL A 280 -5.84 17.11 9.33
C VAL A 280 -5.81 17.23 10.84
N ASN A 281 -4.84 16.59 11.50
CA ASN A 281 -4.79 16.53 12.96
C ASN A 281 -3.39 16.72 13.54
N GLU A 282 -2.39 17.14 12.76
CA GLU A 282 -1.03 17.38 13.24
C GLU A 282 -1.00 18.32 14.44
N LYS A 283 -1.90 19.31 14.49
CA LYS A 283 -2.02 20.28 15.59
C LYS A 283 -2.43 19.66 16.93
N THR A 284 -2.88 18.40 16.96
CA THR A 284 -3.16 17.69 18.22
C THR A 284 -1.91 16.98 18.76
N TYR A 285 -0.77 17.09 18.09
CA TYR A 285 0.51 16.60 18.58
C TYR A 285 0.89 17.30 19.87
N GLN A 286 1.45 16.54 20.81
CA GLN A 286 1.96 17.07 22.08
C GLN A 286 3.44 16.71 22.25
N PRO A 287 4.28 17.60 22.81
CA PRO A 287 5.71 17.34 22.98
C PRO A 287 6.07 16.09 23.79
N ASN A 288 5.16 15.57 24.62
CA ASN A 288 5.37 14.33 25.38
C ASN A 288 5.10 13.05 24.56
N MET A 289 4.62 13.18 23.32
CA MET A 289 4.47 12.06 22.39
C MET A 289 5.80 11.80 21.69
N ASP A 290 6.60 10.90 22.25
CA ASP A 290 7.93 10.58 21.73
C ASP A 290 7.89 9.68 20.48
N ILE A 291 6.85 8.85 20.38
CA ILE A 291 6.68 7.88 19.31
C ILE A 291 5.31 8.10 18.68
N VAL A 292 5.31 8.42 17.38
CA VAL A 292 4.10 8.68 16.61
C VAL A 292 4.11 7.88 15.30
N SER A 293 2.96 7.79 14.63
CA SER A 293 2.83 7.18 13.32
C SER A 293 2.31 8.21 12.32
N ASN A 294 2.89 8.23 11.12
CA ASN A 294 2.40 9.06 10.01
C ASN A 294 1.23 8.37 9.25
N ALA A 295 0.51 7.45 9.90
CA ALA A 295 -0.53 6.62 9.32
C ALA A 295 -0.07 5.86 8.05
N SER A 296 -0.97 5.63 7.08
CA SER A 296 -0.64 5.04 5.77
C SER A 296 -0.74 6.07 4.65
N CYS A 297 -0.16 5.78 3.48
CA CYS A 297 -0.35 6.55 2.25
C CYS A 297 -1.83 6.70 1.87
N THR A 298 -2.62 5.63 1.93
CA THR A 298 -4.07 5.68 1.67
C THR A 298 -4.81 6.56 2.69
N THR A 299 -4.45 6.52 3.98
CA THR A 299 -5.07 7.40 4.99
C THR A 299 -4.70 8.86 4.75
N ASN A 300 -3.45 9.14 4.36
CA ASN A 300 -3.02 10.49 3.99
C ASN A 300 -3.74 11.02 2.73
N CYS A 301 -4.15 10.15 1.81
CA CYS A 301 -4.99 10.53 0.68
C CYS A 301 -6.45 10.76 1.08
N LEU A 302 -7.04 9.84 1.84
CA LEU A 302 -8.45 9.86 2.17
C LEU A 302 -8.82 10.91 3.21
N ALA A 303 -7.99 11.11 4.25
CA ALA A 303 -8.37 11.96 5.38
C ALA A 303 -8.54 13.45 5.02
N PRO A 304 -7.67 14.10 4.22
CA PRO A 304 -7.89 15.48 3.80
C PRO A 304 -9.17 15.65 2.96
N LEU A 305 -9.45 14.69 2.06
CA LEU A 305 -10.68 14.69 1.26
C LEU A 305 -11.91 14.53 2.15
N ALA A 306 -11.88 13.55 3.07
CA ALA A 306 -12.97 13.29 3.99
C ALA A 306 -13.22 14.47 4.94
N LYS A 307 -12.16 15.15 5.41
CA LYS A 307 -12.24 16.36 6.23
C LYS A 307 -13.06 17.44 5.53
N VAL A 308 -12.69 17.83 4.31
CA VAL A 308 -13.39 18.89 3.56
C VAL A 308 -14.85 18.53 3.33
N VAL A 309 -15.11 17.30 2.88
CA VAL A 309 -16.49 16.86 2.60
C VAL A 309 -17.32 16.78 3.88
N HIS A 310 -16.72 16.34 4.99
CA HIS A 310 -17.40 16.25 6.27
C HIS A 310 -17.72 17.62 6.86
N GLU A 311 -16.78 18.56 6.84
CA GLU A 311 -16.97 19.90 7.39
C GLU A 311 -18.03 20.69 6.62
N GLU A 312 -18.08 20.57 5.29
CA GLU A 312 -19.03 21.34 4.47
C GLU A 312 -20.41 20.70 4.35
N PHE A 313 -20.48 19.37 4.28
CA PHE A 313 -21.69 18.64 3.93
C PHE A 313 -22.12 17.58 4.94
N GLY A 314 -21.26 17.23 5.89
CA GLY A 314 -21.46 16.06 6.76
C GLY A 314 -21.34 14.75 5.98
N ILE A 315 -20.67 13.76 6.58
CA ILE A 315 -20.62 12.38 6.07
C ILE A 315 -21.40 11.54 7.05
N LEU A 316 -22.47 10.90 6.57
CA LEU A 316 -23.26 9.95 7.35
C LEU A 316 -22.56 8.59 7.41
N GLU A 317 -22.18 8.07 6.26
CA GLU A 317 -21.46 6.81 6.10
C GLU A 317 -20.74 6.79 4.75
N GLY A 318 -19.67 6.00 4.65
CA GLY A 318 -18.93 5.85 3.41
C GLY A 318 -18.12 4.56 3.34
N LEU A 319 -17.99 4.06 2.11
CA LEU A 319 -17.16 2.92 1.75
C LEU A 319 -16.06 3.37 0.81
N MET A 320 -14.84 3.00 1.15
CA MET A 320 -13.66 3.30 0.35
C MET A 320 -13.12 2.04 -0.33
N THR A 321 -12.79 2.17 -1.60
CA THR A 321 -11.90 1.25 -2.30
C THR A 321 -10.64 2.00 -2.68
N THR A 322 -9.47 1.44 -2.43
CA THR A 322 -8.24 1.95 -3.05
C THR A 322 -7.76 0.98 -4.12
N VAL A 323 -7.58 1.49 -5.34
CA VAL A 323 -6.88 0.78 -6.40
C VAL A 323 -5.41 1.16 -6.27
N HIS A 324 -4.63 0.21 -5.77
CA HIS A 324 -3.33 0.49 -5.18
C HIS A 324 -2.20 -0.17 -5.98
N ALA A 325 -1.13 0.57 -6.22
CA ALA A 325 0.08 0.05 -6.85
C ALA A 325 0.70 -1.12 -6.06
N THR A 326 1.55 -1.87 -6.77
CA THR A 326 2.32 -2.98 -6.21
C THR A 326 3.28 -2.47 -5.12
N THR A 327 3.43 -3.23 -4.02
CA THR A 327 4.39 -2.92 -2.95
C THR A 327 5.38 -4.06 -2.71
N ALA A 328 6.49 -3.77 -2.02
CA ALA A 328 7.58 -4.71 -1.75
C ALA A 328 7.18 -6.00 -0.98
N THR A 329 6.01 -6.03 -0.35
CA THR A 329 5.47 -7.21 0.33
C THR A 329 4.91 -8.26 -0.63
N GLN A 330 4.52 -7.87 -1.85
CA GLN A 330 3.96 -8.76 -2.86
C GLN A 330 5.07 -9.55 -3.58
N LYS A 331 4.68 -10.60 -4.32
CA LYS A 331 5.60 -11.53 -4.97
C LYS A 331 5.60 -11.35 -6.48
N THR A 332 6.75 -11.59 -7.12
CA THR A 332 6.87 -11.56 -8.58
C THR A 332 6.10 -12.71 -9.23
N VAL A 333 6.14 -13.88 -8.62
CA VAL A 333 5.42 -15.10 -8.99
C VAL A 333 4.66 -15.64 -7.78
N ASP A 334 3.74 -16.58 -8.01
CA ASP A 334 2.97 -17.23 -6.94
C ASP A 334 3.91 -17.84 -5.88
N GLY A 335 3.73 -17.44 -4.62
CA GLY A 335 4.56 -17.88 -3.51
C GLY A 335 3.93 -17.69 -2.13
N PRO A 336 4.58 -18.19 -1.07
CA PRO A 336 4.03 -18.15 0.28
C PRO A 336 3.84 -16.72 0.82
N SER A 337 2.69 -16.48 1.44
CA SER A 337 2.40 -15.26 2.20
C SER A 337 1.76 -15.63 3.53
N MET A 338 2.44 -15.27 4.63
CA MET A 338 2.11 -15.75 5.98
C MET A 338 0.79 -15.21 6.54
N LYS A 339 0.35 -14.04 6.08
CA LYS A 339 -0.82 -13.33 6.64
C LYS A 339 -1.90 -12.99 5.61
N ASP A 340 -1.59 -13.07 4.33
CA ASP A 340 -2.51 -12.71 3.24
C ASP A 340 -2.25 -13.63 2.04
N TRP A 341 -3.01 -14.71 1.92
CA TRP A 341 -2.86 -15.69 0.84
C TRP A 341 -2.99 -15.05 -0.55
N ARG A 342 -3.88 -14.05 -0.71
CA ARG A 342 -4.08 -13.37 -1.99
C ARG A 342 -2.85 -12.54 -2.35
N GLY A 343 -2.23 -11.88 -1.37
CA GLY A 343 -0.96 -11.15 -1.53
C GLY A 343 0.24 -12.01 -1.92
N GLY A 344 0.14 -13.34 -1.84
CA GLY A 344 1.17 -14.28 -2.31
C GLY A 344 1.13 -14.54 -3.83
N ARG A 345 0.09 -14.11 -4.53
CA ARG A 345 -0.04 -14.30 -5.99
C ARG A 345 0.84 -13.32 -6.77
N GLY A 346 1.26 -13.72 -7.97
CA GLY A 346 2.10 -12.90 -8.86
C GLY A 346 1.55 -11.49 -9.10
N ALA A 347 2.28 -10.48 -8.65
CA ALA A 347 1.81 -9.10 -8.54
C ALA A 347 1.52 -8.44 -9.90
N SER A 348 2.33 -8.73 -10.92
CA SER A 348 2.17 -8.15 -12.26
C SER A 348 1.07 -8.80 -13.11
N GLN A 349 0.48 -9.90 -12.62
CA GLN A 349 -0.46 -10.73 -13.37
C GLN A 349 -1.91 -10.64 -12.86
N ASN A 350 -2.13 -10.04 -11.69
CA ASN A 350 -3.41 -10.14 -10.99
C ASN A 350 -3.91 -8.79 -10.52
N ILE A 351 -5.24 -8.67 -10.47
CA ILE A 351 -5.94 -7.71 -9.60
C ILE A 351 -6.19 -8.46 -8.29
N ILE A 352 -5.59 -7.99 -7.19
CA ILE A 352 -5.55 -8.74 -5.92
C ILE A 352 -6.37 -7.99 -4.87
N PRO A 353 -7.57 -8.47 -4.48
CA PRO A 353 -8.30 -7.87 -3.38
C PRO A 353 -7.56 -8.09 -2.06
N SER A 354 -7.44 -7.04 -1.26
CA SER A 354 -6.74 -7.02 0.02
C SER A 354 -7.54 -6.21 1.05
N SER A 355 -7.42 -6.57 2.33
CA SER A 355 -7.99 -5.78 3.41
C SER A 355 -7.11 -4.57 3.70
N THR A 356 -7.72 -3.47 4.15
CA THR A 356 -6.99 -2.28 4.60
C THR A 356 -7.67 -1.65 5.80
N GLY A 357 -6.86 -1.21 6.77
CA GLY A 357 -7.32 -0.42 7.90
C GLY A 357 -7.41 1.07 7.59
N ALA A 358 -7.04 1.53 6.40
CA ALA A 358 -6.82 2.94 6.11
C ALA A 358 -8.07 3.81 6.30
N ALA A 359 -9.24 3.35 5.85
CA ALA A 359 -10.51 4.07 6.04
C ALA A 359 -10.94 4.09 7.52
N LYS A 360 -10.74 2.99 8.25
CA LYS A 360 -10.99 2.96 9.70
C LYS A 360 -10.05 3.89 10.46
N ALA A 361 -8.81 4.04 9.99
CA ALA A 361 -7.83 4.95 10.57
C ALA A 361 -8.20 6.44 10.37
N VAL A 362 -9.04 6.78 9.39
CA VAL A 362 -9.61 8.14 9.28
C VAL A 362 -10.39 8.49 10.54
N GLY A 363 -11.17 7.55 11.10
CA GLY A 363 -11.88 7.75 12.36
C GLY A 363 -10.97 7.96 13.59
N LYS A 364 -9.67 7.67 13.50
CA LYS A 364 -8.69 7.97 14.56
C LYS A 364 -8.12 9.37 14.45
N VAL A 365 -8.00 9.92 13.23
CA VAL A 365 -7.48 11.28 12.98
C VAL A 365 -8.59 12.33 12.86
N LEU A 366 -9.81 11.89 12.55
CA LEU A 366 -11.06 12.67 12.52
C LEU A 366 -12.09 11.90 13.37
N PRO A 367 -12.09 12.08 14.71
CA PRO A 367 -12.94 11.32 15.63
C PRO A 367 -14.44 11.37 15.31
N GLU A 368 -14.92 12.45 14.71
CA GLU A 368 -16.30 12.64 14.23
C GLU A 368 -16.71 11.72 13.07
N LEU A 369 -15.73 11.10 12.42
CA LEU A 369 -15.89 10.07 11.39
C LEU A 369 -15.66 8.64 11.91
N ASN A 370 -15.41 8.47 13.22
CA ASN A 370 -15.22 7.15 13.80
C ASN A 370 -16.46 6.27 13.62
N GLY A 371 -16.24 5.06 13.08
CA GLY A 371 -17.32 4.12 12.74
C GLY A 371 -18.11 4.44 11.47
N LYS A 372 -17.90 5.60 10.83
CA LYS A 372 -18.62 6.00 9.60
C LYS A 372 -17.93 5.59 8.31
N LEU A 373 -16.61 5.33 8.36
CA LEU A 373 -15.80 4.98 7.20
C LEU A 373 -15.12 3.62 7.39
N THR A 374 -15.24 2.77 6.38
CA THR A 374 -14.46 1.53 6.23
C THR A 374 -14.20 1.27 4.75
N GLY A 375 -13.37 0.29 4.42
CA GLY A 375 -13.01 0.05 3.04
C GLY A 375 -12.15 -1.17 2.81
N MET A 376 -11.75 -1.34 1.54
CA MET A 376 -10.89 -2.41 1.07
C MET A 376 -9.92 -1.88 0.01
N ALA A 377 -9.00 -2.74 -0.46
CA ALA A 377 -8.06 -2.40 -1.51
C ALA A 377 -8.07 -3.45 -2.63
N PHE A 378 -7.76 -3.02 -3.86
CA PHE A 378 -7.33 -3.88 -4.94
C PHE A 378 -5.89 -3.52 -5.29
N ARG A 379 -4.95 -4.46 -5.16
CA ARG A 379 -3.60 -4.29 -5.70
C ARG A 379 -3.62 -4.54 -7.20
N VAL A 380 -3.01 -3.66 -7.97
CA VAL A 380 -2.98 -3.76 -9.44
C VAL A 380 -1.54 -3.71 -9.98
N PRO A 381 -1.31 -4.17 -11.23
CA PRO A 381 0.01 -4.21 -11.88
C PRO A 381 0.61 -2.85 -12.27
N THR A 382 0.53 -1.84 -11.39
CA THR A 382 1.25 -0.57 -11.54
C THR A 382 2.41 -0.50 -10.54
N PRO A 383 3.58 0.05 -10.92
CA PRO A 383 4.75 0.08 -10.05
C PRO A 383 4.63 1.15 -8.95
N ASN A 384 3.86 2.20 -9.20
CA ASN A 384 3.59 3.29 -8.26
C ASN A 384 2.32 4.04 -8.66
N VAL A 385 1.91 4.98 -7.81
CA VAL A 385 0.68 5.76 -7.87
C VAL A 385 -0.56 4.91 -7.66
N SER A 386 -1.42 5.39 -6.79
CA SER A 386 -2.64 4.74 -6.38
C SER A 386 -3.79 5.74 -6.40
N VAL A 387 -5.01 5.23 -6.34
CA VAL A 387 -6.21 6.05 -6.33
C VAL A 387 -7.18 5.58 -5.25
N VAL A 388 -7.82 6.52 -4.59
CA VAL A 388 -8.94 6.32 -3.67
C VAL A 388 -10.24 6.56 -4.44
N ASP A 389 -11.16 5.62 -4.31
CA ASP A 389 -12.59 5.76 -4.62
C ASP A 389 -13.33 5.78 -3.29
N LEU A 390 -13.88 6.94 -2.93
CA LEU A 390 -14.75 7.11 -1.77
C LEU A 390 -16.18 7.24 -2.26
N THR A 391 -17.02 6.26 -1.94
CA THR A 391 -18.47 6.36 -2.11
C THR A 391 -19.10 6.69 -0.76
N CYS A 392 -19.74 7.85 -0.65
CA CYS A 392 -20.27 8.32 0.63
C CYS A 392 -21.67 8.94 0.50
N ARG A 393 -22.40 8.88 1.62
CA ARG A 393 -23.68 9.56 1.79
C ARG A 393 -23.49 10.83 2.61
N LEU A 394 -23.93 11.95 2.04
CA LEU A 394 -23.87 13.28 2.66
C LEU A 394 -25.08 13.52 3.56
N GLU A 395 -24.88 14.23 4.66
CA GLU A 395 -25.96 14.63 5.56
C GLU A 395 -26.74 15.81 4.97
N LYS A 396 -26.03 16.87 4.61
CA LYS A 396 -26.53 18.01 3.84
C LYS A 396 -26.32 17.72 2.35
N GLY A 397 -27.42 17.44 1.65
CA GLY A 397 -27.35 17.20 0.21
C GLY A 397 -26.79 18.40 -0.57
N ALA A 398 -25.97 18.12 -1.58
CA ALA A 398 -25.27 19.09 -2.41
C ALA A 398 -25.27 18.65 -3.88
N SER A 399 -25.12 19.60 -4.82
CA SER A 399 -24.80 19.21 -6.21
C SER A 399 -23.34 18.76 -6.31
N TYR A 400 -22.99 17.96 -7.32
CA TYR A 400 -21.60 17.55 -7.52
C TYR A 400 -20.70 18.76 -7.80
N GLU A 401 -21.22 19.81 -8.46
CA GLU A 401 -20.51 21.08 -8.66
C GLU A 401 -20.18 21.78 -7.33
N ASP A 402 -21.11 21.78 -6.36
CA ASP A 402 -20.86 22.35 -5.03
C ASP A 402 -19.76 21.57 -4.29
N VAL A 403 -19.77 20.23 -4.40
CA VAL A 403 -18.73 19.37 -3.82
C VAL A 403 -17.37 19.67 -4.45
N LYS A 404 -17.30 19.78 -5.78
CA LYS A 404 -16.07 20.15 -6.49
C LYS A 404 -15.57 21.53 -6.04
N ALA A 405 -16.46 22.51 -5.91
CA ALA A 405 -16.10 23.88 -5.52
C ALA A 405 -15.52 23.93 -4.09
N ALA A 406 -16.11 23.19 -3.14
CA ALA A 406 -15.58 23.07 -1.78
C ALA A 406 -14.17 22.46 -1.76
N ILE A 407 -13.96 21.37 -2.51
CA ILE A 407 -12.66 20.71 -2.60
C ILE A 407 -11.61 21.62 -3.27
N LYS A 408 -11.98 22.30 -4.36
CA LYS A 408 -11.11 23.27 -5.03
C LYS A 408 -10.69 24.39 -4.08
N TYR A 409 -11.65 25.00 -3.38
CA TYR A 409 -11.39 26.04 -2.38
C TYR A 409 -10.41 25.55 -1.30
N ALA A 410 -10.65 24.36 -0.74
CA ALA A 410 -9.76 23.77 0.26
C ALA A 410 -8.34 23.53 -0.29
N SER A 411 -8.22 23.04 -1.52
CA SER A 411 -6.93 22.77 -2.19
C SER A 411 -6.12 24.03 -2.50
N GLU A 412 -6.78 25.15 -2.76
CA GLU A 412 -6.14 26.42 -3.11
C GLU A 412 -5.88 27.31 -1.89
N GLY A 413 -6.57 27.04 -0.78
CA GLY A 413 -6.41 27.73 0.51
C GLY A 413 -5.83 26.82 1.59
N PRO A 414 -6.66 26.32 2.52
CA PRO A 414 -6.20 25.76 3.79
C PRO A 414 -5.38 24.48 3.69
N LEU A 415 -5.55 23.69 2.63
CA LEU A 415 -4.87 22.42 2.41
C LEU A 415 -3.88 22.49 1.24
N LYS A 416 -3.47 23.69 0.84
CA LYS A 416 -2.53 23.88 -0.26
C LYS A 416 -1.22 23.12 -0.03
N GLY A 417 -0.83 22.32 -1.01
CA GLY A 417 0.35 21.44 -0.95
C GLY A 417 0.09 20.07 -0.32
N ILE A 418 -1.09 19.87 0.30
CA ILE A 418 -1.54 18.59 0.85
C ILE A 418 -2.65 18.00 -0.03
N LEU A 419 -3.72 18.76 -0.26
CA LEU A 419 -4.83 18.43 -1.14
C LEU A 419 -4.68 19.21 -2.46
N GLY A 420 -4.77 18.51 -3.58
CA GLY A 420 -4.83 19.06 -4.93
C GLY A 420 -6.21 18.91 -5.54
N TYR A 421 -6.44 19.65 -6.62
CA TYR A 421 -7.62 19.58 -7.46
C TYR A 421 -7.17 19.54 -8.92
N THR A 422 -7.79 18.70 -9.73
CA THR A 422 -7.62 18.69 -11.19
C THR A 422 -8.96 18.44 -11.88
N ASP A 423 -9.18 19.12 -13.00
CA ASP A 423 -10.27 18.94 -13.96
C ASP A 423 -9.74 18.58 -15.36
N GLU A 424 -8.48 18.15 -15.44
CA GLU A 424 -7.84 17.61 -16.64
C GLU A 424 -8.03 16.09 -16.75
N ASP A 425 -7.92 15.55 -17.96
CA ASP A 425 -8.04 14.11 -18.25
C ASP A 425 -6.73 13.35 -17.95
N VAL A 426 -6.48 13.16 -16.65
CA VAL A 426 -5.25 12.57 -16.08
C VAL A 426 -5.32 11.06 -15.91
N VAL A 427 -4.15 10.42 -15.82
CA VAL A 427 -3.98 9.00 -15.45
C VAL A 427 -2.88 8.84 -14.40
N SER A 428 -2.68 7.61 -13.90
CA SER A 428 -1.77 7.36 -12.76
C SER A 428 -0.34 7.88 -12.96
N ASN A 429 0.23 7.77 -14.16
CA ASN A 429 1.61 8.17 -14.39
C ASN A 429 1.85 9.68 -14.31
N ASP A 430 0.80 10.49 -14.46
CA ASP A 430 0.90 11.96 -14.39
C ASP A 430 1.19 12.45 -12.97
N PHE A 431 1.01 11.58 -11.97
CA PHE A 431 1.25 11.88 -10.55
C PHE A 431 2.55 11.28 -10.00
N VAL A 432 3.39 10.63 -10.82
CA VAL A 432 4.67 10.10 -10.34
C VAL A 432 5.57 11.26 -9.90
N GLY A 433 5.97 11.24 -8.63
CA GLY A 433 6.75 12.32 -8.02
C GLY A 433 5.92 13.53 -7.57
N ASP A 434 4.59 13.44 -7.59
CA ASP A 434 3.73 14.49 -7.01
C ASP A 434 3.81 14.44 -5.48
N SER A 435 4.15 15.58 -4.87
CA SER A 435 4.37 15.68 -3.42
C SER A 435 3.10 15.82 -2.61
N ARG A 436 1.93 16.00 -3.23
CA ARG A 436 0.65 16.14 -2.53
C ARG A 436 0.19 14.79 -1.95
N SER A 437 -0.55 14.84 -0.86
CA SER A 437 -1.10 13.63 -0.22
C SER A 437 -2.32 13.09 -0.94
N SER A 438 -3.10 13.97 -1.56
CA SER A 438 -4.40 13.68 -2.17
C SER A 438 -4.59 14.65 -3.34
N ILE A 439 -4.96 14.17 -4.52
CA ILE A 439 -5.29 15.01 -5.68
C ILE A 439 -6.67 14.61 -6.19
N PHE A 440 -7.67 15.40 -5.86
CA PHE A 440 -9.04 15.15 -6.25
C PHE A 440 -9.23 15.32 -7.76
N ASP A 441 -9.83 14.30 -8.37
CA ASP A 441 -10.13 14.24 -9.80
C ASP A 441 -11.60 14.59 -10.03
N ALA A 442 -11.82 15.81 -10.54
CA ALA A 442 -13.14 16.37 -10.71
C ALA A 442 -14.00 15.61 -11.73
N ASN A 443 -13.36 15.07 -12.78
CA ASN A 443 -14.08 14.44 -13.90
C ASN A 443 -14.25 12.93 -13.71
N ALA A 444 -13.44 12.29 -12.88
CA ALA A 444 -13.55 10.85 -12.59
C ALA A 444 -14.62 10.50 -11.53
N GLY A 445 -14.98 11.44 -10.65
CA GLY A 445 -16.06 11.24 -9.69
C GLY A 445 -17.46 11.42 -10.29
N ILE A 446 -18.49 11.02 -9.55
CA ILE A 446 -19.88 11.09 -10.01
C ILE A 446 -20.86 11.24 -8.85
N GLY A 447 -21.85 12.13 -8.99
CA GLY A 447 -22.99 12.23 -8.08
C GLY A 447 -24.18 11.42 -8.59
N LEU A 448 -24.67 10.45 -7.81
CA LEU A 448 -25.90 9.72 -8.14
C LEU A 448 -27.15 10.51 -7.75
N SER A 449 -27.08 11.17 -6.59
CA SER A 449 -28.13 12.04 -6.08
C SER A 449 -27.51 13.18 -5.27
N LYS A 450 -28.32 14.12 -4.79
CA LYS A 450 -27.83 15.22 -3.94
C LYS A 450 -27.13 14.72 -2.67
N SER A 451 -27.46 13.53 -2.18
CA SER A 451 -26.88 13.00 -0.94
C SER A 451 -25.98 11.80 -1.15
N PHE A 452 -25.75 11.33 -2.37
CA PHE A 452 -24.95 10.13 -2.61
C PHE A 452 -23.96 10.34 -3.76
N VAL A 453 -22.68 10.34 -3.43
CA VAL A 453 -21.59 10.72 -4.34
C VAL A 453 -20.45 9.71 -4.29
N LYS A 454 -19.73 9.60 -5.41
CA LYS A 454 -18.45 8.93 -5.54
C LYS A 454 -17.38 9.97 -5.84
N LEU A 455 -16.34 10.01 -5.02
CA LEU A 455 -15.22 10.93 -5.13
C LEU A 455 -13.95 10.14 -5.43
N VAL A 456 -13.16 10.64 -6.38
CA VAL A 456 -11.91 10.00 -6.81
C VAL A 456 -10.74 10.90 -6.44
N SER A 457 -9.70 10.35 -5.83
CA SER A 457 -8.49 11.09 -5.51
C SER A 457 -7.22 10.27 -5.70
N TRP A 458 -6.29 10.81 -6.48
CA TRP A 458 -4.99 10.23 -6.77
C TRP A 458 -3.99 10.51 -5.65
N TYR A 459 -2.99 9.65 -5.54
CA TYR A 459 -1.84 9.89 -4.69
C TYR A 459 -0.64 9.05 -5.12
N ASP A 460 0.53 9.70 -5.17
CA ASP A 460 1.79 8.96 -5.19
C ASP A 460 2.01 8.35 -3.81
N ASN A 461 1.74 7.05 -3.70
CA ASN A 461 1.81 6.29 -2.45
C ASN A 461 3.22 6.19 -1.86
N GLU A 462 4.25 6.61 -2.60
CA GLU A 462 5.63 6.67 -2.12
C GLU A 462 6.07 8.12 -1.90
N TRP A 463 6.00 8.96 -2.93
CA TRP A 463 6.56 10.31 -2.91
C TRP A 463 5.75 11.27 -2.03
N GLY A 464 4.42 11.32 -2.21
CA GLY A 464 3.55 12.14 -1.38
C GLY A 464 3.65 11.75 0.09
N TYR A 465 3.65 10.44 0.37
CA TYR A 465 3.79 9.92 1.74
C TYR A 465 5.16 10.26 2.37
N SER A 466 6.26 10.10 1.63
CA SER A 466 7.59 10.44 2.14
C SER A 466 7.76 11.95 2.41
N ASN A 467 7.11 12.82 1.63
CA ASN A 467 7.05 14.25 1.96
C ASN A 467 6.31 14.48 3.29
N ARG A 468 5.18 13.80 3.52
CA ARG A 468 4.42 13.90 4.79
C ARG A 468 5.20 13.45 6.01
N VAL A 469 6.07 12.45 5.87
CA VAL A 469 6.96 12.03 6.97
C VAL A 469 7.88 13.20 7.39
N LEU A 470 8.47 13.89 6.42
CA LEU A 470 9.34 15.04 6.68
C LEU A 470 8.56 16.25 7.21
N ASP A 471 7.37 16.52 6.67
CA ASP A 471 6.51 17.61 7.15
C ASP A 471 6.04 17.38 8.60
N LEU A 472 5.75 16.12 8.97
CA LEU A 472 5.40 15.77 10.35
C LEU A 472 6.60 15.94 11.30
N ILE A 473 7.80 15.53 10.89
CA ILE A 473 9.03 15.76 11.66
C ILE A 473 9.23 17.25 11.93
N GLU A 474 9.11 18.09 10.91
CA GLU A 474 9.28 19.53 11.05
C GLU A 474 8.20 20.14 11.97
N HIS A 475 6.94 19.70 11.83
CA HIS A 475 5.88 20.13 12.74
C HIS A 475 6.20 19.77 14.21
N MET A 476 6.64 18.54 14.47
CA MET A 476 7.02 18.11 15.82
C MET A 476 8.19 18.94 16.37
N ALA A 477 9.19 19.25 15.54
CA ALA A 477 10.32 20.08 15.91
C ALA A 477 9.92 21.51 16.28
N LEU A 478 9.02 22.11 15.50
CA LEU A 478 8.48 23.45 15.78
C LEU A 478 7.69 23.51 17.09
N VAL A 479 6.84 22.51 17.34
CA VAL A 479 6.08 22.40 18.59
C VAL A 479 7.03 22.22 19.78
N ALA A 480 8.07 21.40 19.64
CA ALA A 480 9.08 21.20 20.67
C ALA A 480 9.95 22.45 20.93
N ALA A 481 10.19 23.30 19.94
CA ALA A 481 10.96 24.53 20.10
C ALA A 481 10.15 25.70 20.71
N SER A 482 8.81 25.59 20.72
CA SER A 482 7.90 26.60 21.25
C SER A 482 7.57 26.39 22.74
N HIS A 483 8.06 25.30 23.32
CA HIS A 483 7.93 24.91 24.73
C HIS A 483 9.31 24.79 25.37
#